data_AF-A0A3P6S6Q4-F1
#
_entry.id   AF-A0A3P6S6Q4-F1
#
_cell.length_a   1.000
_cell.length_b   1.000
_cell.length_c   1.000
_cell.angle_alpha   90.00
_cell.angle_beta   90.00
_cell.angle_gamma   90.00
#
_symmetry.space_group_name_H-M   'P 1'
#
loop_
_entity.id
_entity.type
_entity.pdbx_description
1 polymer ?
#
loop_
_entity_poly.entity_id
_entity_poly.type
_entity_poly.pdbx_seq_one_letter_code
_entity_poly.pdbx_strand_id
1 'polypeptide(L)' 'MNRPFKVTVGIDGSVYRFHPFFKRLLEEKINVLITKGVRYQLMLSKDGSGIGAAVVAAVATRMRREKERKRA' A
#
# COMPACT_ATOMS: atom_id res chain seq x y z
N MET A 1 25.61 5.90 -8.51
CA MET A 1 24.55 5.15 -7.78
C MET A 1 23.21 5.45 -8.44
N ASN A 2 22.61 4.51 -9.18
CA ASN A 2 21.26 4.69 -9.72
C ASN A 2 20.40 3.49 -9.30
N ARG A 3 19.93 3.50 -8.04
CA ARG A 3 19.03 2.45 -7.57
C ARG A 3 17.66 2.73 -8.18
N PRO A 4 17.03 1.77 -8.90
CA PRO A 4 15.71 2.00 -9.46
C PRO A 4 14.72 2.25 -8.33
N PHE A 5 13.93 3.31 -8.44
CA PHE A 5 12.92 3.68 -7.44
C PHE A 5 11.84 2.59 -7.45
N LYS A 6 11.79 1.75 -6.41
CA LYS A 6 10.83 0.64 -6.31
C LYS A 6 9.61 1.06 -5.51
N VAL A 7 8.44 1.01 -6.15
CA VAL A 7 7.14 1.37 -5.55
C VAL A 7 6.28 0.13 -5.40
N THR A 8 5.64 -0.03 -4.24
CA THR A 8 4.60 -1.05 -4.03
C THR A 8 3.26 -0.35 -3.91
N VAL A 9 2.31 -0.77 -4.73
CA VAL A 9 0.95 -0.22 -4.74
C VAL A 9 0.02 -1.27 -4.15
N GLY A 10 -0.55 -0.99 -2.98
CA GLY A 10 -1.63 -1.80 -2.43
C GLY A 10 -2.91 -1.57 -3.22
N ILE A 11 -3.50 -2.64 -3.76
CA ILE A 11 -4.74 -2.59 -4.53
C ILE A 11 -5.79 -3.45 -3.84
N ASP A 12 -7.03 -2.95 -3.78
CA ASP A 12 -8.21 -3.73 -3.41
C ASP A 12 -9.40 -3.28 -4.27
N GLY A 13 -10.48 -4.06 -4.26
CA GLY A 13 -11.71 -3.77 -4.98
C GLY A 13 -12.15 -4.90 -5.91
N SER A 14 -13.47 -5.03 -6.08
CA SER A 14 -14.11 -6.10 -6.85
C SER A 14 -13.68 -6.10 -8.33
N VAL A 15 -13.53 -4.93 -8.95
CA VAL A 15 -13.11 -4.82 -10.36
C VAL A 15 -11.73 -5.42 -10.57
N TYR A 16 -10.76 -5.09 -9.72
CA TYR A 16 -9.41 -5.66 -9.82
C TYR A 16 -9.40 -7.17 -9.52
N ARG A 17 -10.28 -7.65 -8.64
CA ARG A 17 -10.35 -9.06 -8.22
C ARG A 17 -11.07 -9.97 -9.21
N PHE A 18 -12.14 -9.49 -9.83
CA PHE A 18 -13.10 -10.35 -10.53
C PHE A 18 -13.24 -10.03 -12.01
N HIS A 19 -12.79 -8.85 -12.47
CA HIS A 19 -12.91 -8.51 -13.89
C HIS A 19 -11.78 -9.16 -14.71
N PRO A 20 -12.11 -9.99 -15.72
CA PRO A 20 -11.13 -10.84 -16.41
C PRO A 20 -10.02 -10.07 -17.13
N PHE A 21 -10.28 -8.82 -17.53
CA PHE A 21 -9.33 -8.02 -18.31
C PHE A 21 -8.71 -6.85 -17.54
N PHE A 22 -9.24 -6.50 -16.37
CA PHE A 22 -8.91 -5.20 -15.76
C PHE A 22 -7.46 -5.16 -15.27
N LYS A 23 -6.97 -6.22 -14.64
CA LYS A 23 -5.59 -6.32 -14.18
C LYS A 23 -4.59 -6.09 -15.31
N ARG A 24 -4.77 -6.78 -16.44
CA ARG A 24 -3.90 -6.65 -17.61
C ARG A 24 -3.92 -5.23 -18.18
N LEU A 25 -5.12 -4.67 -18.39
CA LEU A 25 -5.27 -3.32 -18.94
C LEU A 25 -4.63 -2.27 -18.01
N LEU A 26 -4.78 -2.42 -16.70
CA LEU A 26 -4.16 -1.53 -15.72
C LEU A 26 -2.63 -1.57 -15.81
N GLU A 27 -2.03 -2.77 -15.81
CA GLU A 27 -0.58 -2.95 -15.94
C GLU A 27 -0.06 -2.37 -17.27
N GLU A 28 -0.75 -2.62 -18.39
CA GLU A 28 -0.41 -2.04 -19.70
C GLU A 28 -0.40 -0.51 -19.66
N LYS A 29 -1.44 0.12 -19.08
CA LYS A 29 -1.50 1.58 -19.00
C LYS A 29 -0.45 2.17 -18.06
N ILE A 30 -0.16 1.52 -16.93
CA ILE A 30 0.93 1.97 -16.05
C ILE A 30 2.26 1.92 -16.80
N ASN A 31 2.54 0.86 -17.57
CA ASN A 31 3.79 0.73 -18.34
C ASN A 31 3.95 1.82 -19.41
N VAL A 32 2.86 2.31 -20.01
CA VAL A 32 2.90 3.41 -20.97
C VAL A 32 3.21 4.76 -20.29
N LEU A 33 2.79 4.93 -19.04
CA LEU A 33 2.87 6.22 -18.33
C LEU A 33 4.11 6.35 -17.43
N ILE A 34 4.75 5.25 -17.06
CA ILE A 34 5.82 5.24 -16.07
C ILE A 34 7.16 5.77 -16.62
N THR A 35 7.84 6.61 -15.85
CA THR A 35 9.15 7.15 -16.20
C THR A 35 10.25 6.08 -16.15
N LYS A 36 11.22 6.18 -17.05
CA LYS A 36 12.43 5.35 -17.04
C LYS A 36 13.11 5.44 -15.67
N GLY A 37 13.30 4.28 -15.02
CA GLY A 37 13.98 4.16 -13.73
C GLY A 37 13.05 3.90 -12.53
N VAL A 38 11.73 3.97 -12.70
CA VAL A 38 10.76 3.54 -11.68
C VAL A 38 10.37 2.08 -11.95
N ARG A 39 10.43 1.25 -10.90
CA ARG A 39 9.88 -0.11 -10.89
C ARG A 39 8.67 -0.14 -9.97
N TYR A 40 7.57 -0.72 -10.41
CA TYR A 40 6.38 -0.88 -9.56
C TYR A 40 6.03 -2.35 -9.36
N GLN A 41 5.26 -2.62 -8.32
CA GLN A 41 4.59 -3.90 -8.12
C GLN A 41 3.20 -3.63 -7.54
N LEU A 42 2.20 -4.34 -8.05
CA LEU A 42 0.83 -4.27 -7.56
C LEU A 42 0.60 -5.42 -6.56
N MET A 43 0.16 -5.11 -5.35
CA MET A 43 -0.06 -6.08 -4.29
C MET A 43 -1.53 -6.07 -3.88
N LEU A 44 -2.20 -7.21 -4.02
CA LEU A 44 -3.59 -7.34 -3.61
C LEU A 44 -3.69 -7.30 -2.08
N SER A 45 -4.48 -6.36 -1.57
CA SER A 45 -4.73 -6.19 -0.15
C SER A 45 -6.03 -6.92 0.22
N LYS A 46 -5.94 -8.05 0.91
CA LYS A 46 -7.11 -8.90 1.25
C LYS A 46 -7.97 -8.30 2.37
N ASP A 47 -7.35 -7.56 3.29
CA ASP A 47 -7.98 -6.84 4.40
C ASP A 47 -7.07 -5.67 4.85
N GLY A 48 -6.75 -4.78 3.90
CA GLY A 48 -5.83 -3.66 4.16
C GLY A 48 -6.40 -2.65 5.13
N SER A 49 -7.70 -2.37 5.04
CA SER A 49 -8.37 -1.35 5.84
C SER A 49 -8.54 -1.81 7.29
N GLY A 50 -8.98 -3.04 7.53
CA GLY A 50 -9.14 -3.59 8.88
C GLY A 50 -7.82 -3.70 9.63
N ILE A 51 -6.86 -4.43 9.06
CA ILE A 51 -5.54 -4.63 9.67
C ILE A 51 -4.79 -3.31 9.79
N GLY A 52 -4.82 -2.48 8.75
CA GLY A 52 -4.17 -1.17 8.76
C GLY A 52 -4.69 -0.28 9.87
N ALA A 53 -6.02 -0.17 10.03
CA ALA A 53 -6.64 0.60 11.10
C ALA A 53 -6.26 0.06 12.49
N ALA A 54 -6.28 -1.26 12.68
CA ALA A 54 -5.90 -1.89 13.94
C ALA A 54 -4.45 -1.59 14.33
N VAL A 55 -3.51 -1.68 13.38
CA VAL A 55 -2.09 -1.38 13.60
C VAL A 55 -1.90 0.10 13.99
N VAL A 56 -2.56 1.03 13.27
CA VAL A 56 -2.50 2.46 13.59
C VAL A 56 -3.05 2.73 14.99
N ALA A 57 -4.19 2.15 15.34
CA ALA A 57 -4.79 2.29 16.67
C ALA A 57 -3.88 1.74 17.78
N ALA A 58 -3.22 0.60 17.56
CA ALA A 58 -2.27 0.02 18.51
C ALA A 58 -1.06 0.94 18.74
N VAL A 59 -0.50 1.51 17.66
CA VAL A 59 0.62 2.46 17.74
C VAL A 59 0.21 3.74 18.47
N ALA A 60 -0.94 4.33 18.13
CA ALA A 60 -1.46 5.52 18.80
C ALA A 60 -1.67 5.28 20.30
N THR A 61 -2.23 4.12 20.65
CA THR A 61 -2.45 3.72 22.05
C THR A 61 -1.13 3.58 22.81
N ARG A 62 -0.11 2.95 22.20
CA ARG A 62 1.23 2.84 22.79
C ARG A 62 1.85 4.21 23.03
N MET A 63 1.81 5.09 22.03
CA MET A 63 2.38 6.45 22.13
C MET A 63 1.69 7.29 23.22
N ARG A 64 0.37 7.12 23.39
CA ARG A 64 -0.37 7.77 24.49
C ARG A 64 0.14 7.30 25.86
N ARG A 65 0.24 5.98 26.07
CA ARG A 65 0.74 5.40 27.33
C ARG A 65 2.18 5.84 27.66
N GLU A 66 3.04 5.91 26.65
CA GLU A 66 4.41 6.41 26.81
C GLU A 66 4.46 7.88 27.23
N LYS A 67 3.58 8.72 26.69
CA LYS A 67 3.46 10.13 27.11
C LYS A 67 2.93 10.27 28.53
N GLU A 68 1.96 9.46 28.93
CA GLU A 68 1.41 9.44 30.29
C GLU A 68 2.49 9.05 31.32
N ARG A 69 3.26 8.00 31.03
CA ARG A 69 4.38 7.56 31.88
C ARG A 69 5.50 8.59 32.04
N LYS A 70 5.74 9.44 31.03
CA LYS A 70 6.74 10.51 31.10
C LYS A 70 6.26 11.74 31.86
N ARG A 71 4.95 11.84 32.12
CA ARG A 71 4.33 12.96 32.85
C ARG A 71 4.10 12.63 34.32
N ALA A 72 4.03 11.35 34.67
CA ALA A 72 4.05 10.85 36.03
C ALA A 72 5.49 10.82 36.56
#